data_AF-A0A1L7WSD9-F1
#
_entry.id   AF-A0A1L7WSD9-F1
#
_cell.length_a   1.000
_cell.length_b   1.000
_cell.length_c   1.000
_cell.angle_alpha   90.00
_cell.angle_beta   90.00
_cell.angle_gamma   90.00
#
_symmetry.space_group_name_H-M   'P 1'
#
loop_
_entity.id
_entity.type
_entity.pdbx_description
1 polymer ?
#
loop_
_entity_poly.entity_id
_entity_poly.type
_entity_poly.pdbx_seq_one_letter_code
_entity_poly.pdbx_strand_id
1 'polypeptide(L)'
;MSQRGRYIERSNEPDQIGFAGLVEFLASDPDRSTSFFKAFHKEALEDIIFMEAEIAELNVVIEGHFKTDLKGDMEDMQCARSWTKFAASTSARQQEKKGLLLKRRALMREYRVLSAHSKQLDCS
;
A
#
# COMPACT_ATOMS: atom_id res chain seq x y z
N MET A 1 -45.81 16.73 5.63
CA MET A 1 -45.21 15.38 5.56
C MET A 1 -43.73 15.56 5.27
N SER A 2 -42.87 15.45 6.28
CA SER A 2 -41.44 15.73 6.19
C SER A 2 -40.69 14.45 6.53
N GLN A 3 -40.11 13.80 5.52
CA GLN A 3 -39.16 12.71 5.73
C GLN A 3 -37.78 13.34 5.91
N ARG A 4 -37.41 13.62 7.17
CA ARG A 4 -36.04 13.98 7.53
C ARG A 4 -35.16 12.74 7.36
N GLY A 5 -34.16 12.87 6.50
CA GLY A 5 -33.09 11.89 6.35
C GLY A 5 -32.46 11.59 7.71
N ARG A 6 -32.30 10.30 8.00
CA ARG A 6 -31.50 9.82 9.12
C ARG A 6 -30.04 10.11 8.81
N TYR A 7 -29.56 11.29 9.21
CA TYR A 7 -28.13 11.46 9.44
C TYR A 7 -27.77 10.53 10.58
N ILE A 8 -26.93 9.54 10.29
CA ILE A 8 -26.27 8.73 11.31
C ILE A 8 -25.46 9.73 12.15
N GLU A 9 -25.84 9.91 13.41
CA GLU A 9 -25.04 10.62 14.41
C GLU A 9 -23.68 9.93 14.48
N ARG A 10 -22.66 10.56 13.88
CA ARG A 10 -21.27 10.17 14.09
C ARG A 10 -20.92 10.54 15.53
N SER A 11 -20.69 9.53 16.36
CA SER A 11 -20.00 9.65 17.64
C SER A 11 -18.68 10.42 17.45
N ASN A 12 -18.44 11.42 18.29
CA ASN A 12 -17.22 12.25 18.30
C ASN A 12 -16.03 11.58 19.00
N GLU A 13 -15.99 10.25 19.06
CA GLU A 13 -14.75 9.54 19.35
C GLU A 13 -14.05 9.29 18.01
N PRO A 14 -12.71 9.43 17.90
CA PRO A 14 -12.02 8.98 16.70
C PRO A 14 -12.14 7.46 16.67
N ASP A 15 -13.27 6.96 16.17
CA ASP A 15 -13.47 5.57 15.85
C ASP A 15 -12.24 5.19 15.03
N GLN A 16 -11.43 4.28 15.57
CA GLN A 16 -10.37 3.65 14.81
C GLN A 16 -11.06 2.86 13.71
N ILE A 17 -11.34 3.53 12.60
CA ILE A 17 -11.84 2.93 11.38
C ILE A 17 -10.71 2.00 10.92
N GLY A 18 -10.79 0.73 11.32
CA GLY A 18 -9.90 -0.32 10.84
C GLY A 18 -10.12 -0.57 9.36
N PHE A 19 -9.36 -1.50 8.77
CA PHE A 19 -9.43 -1.77 7.33
C PHE A 19 -10.86 -2.06 6.84
N ALA A 20 -11.64 -2.85 7.59
CA ALA A 20 -13.04 -3.13 7.24
C ALA A 20 -13.93 -1.87 7.22
N GLY A 21 -13.76 -0.96 8.18
CA GLY A 21 -14.51 0.30 8.20
C GLY A 21 -14.10 1.24 7.08
N LEU A 22 -12.82 1.22 6.67
CA LEU A 22 -12.31 2.01 5.55
C LEU A 22 -12.86 1.49 4.22
N VAL A 23 -12.91 0.16 4.06
CA VAL A 23 -13.55 -0.51 2.92
C VAL A 23 -15.01 -0.11 2.84
N GLU A 24 -15.76 -0.19 3.93
CA GLU A 24 -17.18 0.17 3.95
C GLU A 24 -17.40 1.64 3.64
N PHE A 25 -16.57 2.52 4.20
CA PHE A 25 -16.60 3.94 3.88
C PHE A 25 -16.37 4.20 2.39
N LEU A 26 -15.33 3.62 1.81
CA LEU A 26 -14.99 3.80 0.39
C LEU A 26 -16.00 3.12 -0.55
N ALA A 27 -16.55 1.96 -0.19
CA ALA A 27 -17.61 1.28 -0.95
C ALA A 27 -18.95 2.02 -0.87
N SER A 28 -19.17 2.80 0.19
CA SER A 28 -20.40 3.57 0.41
C SER A 28 -20.43 4.93 -0.31
N ASP A 29 -19.31 5.42 -0.86
CA ASP A 29 -19.23 6.72 -1.54
C ASP A 29 -20.08 6.73 -2.83
N PRO A 30 -21.26 7.40 -2.83
CA PRO A 30 -22.17 7.39 -3.98
C PRO A 30 -21.67 8.26 -5.14
N ASP A 31 -20.88 9.29 -4.83
CA ASP A 31 -20.30 10.22 -5.79
C ASP A 31 -18.99 9.69 -6.40
N ARG A 32 -18.47 8.57 -5.84
CA ARG A 32 -17.25 7.89 -6.26
C ARG A 32 -16.07 8.88 -6.39
N SER A 33 -15.90 9.77 -5.43
CA SER A 33 -14.95 10.89 -5.50
C SER A 33 -13.49 10.44 -5.55
N THR A 34 -13.17 9.27 -5.00
CA THR A 34 -11.87 8.60 -5.15
C THR A 34 -11.79 7.88 -6.50
N SER A 35 -11.25 8.58 -7.50
CA SER A 35 -11.16 8.11 -8.91
C SER A 35 -10.52 6.74 -9.11
N PHE A 36 -9.66 6.29 -8.20
CA PHE A 36 -9.00 5.00 -8.26
C PHE A 36 -9.91 3.83 -7.84
N PHE A 37 -10.77 4.03 -6.85
CA PHE A 37 -11.60 2.96 -6.26
C PHE A 37 -12.93 2.75 -6.99
N LYS A 38 -13.23 3.55 -8.02
CA LYS A 38 -14.49 3.60 -8.78
C LYS A 38 -14.96 2.27 -9.39
N ALA A 39 -14.01 1.36 -9.64
CA ALA A 39 -14.16 0.19 -10.49
C ALA A 39 -14.09 -1.14 -9.71
N PHE A 40 -13.99 -1.08 -8.38
CA PHE A 40 -13.75 -2.25 -7.55
C PHE A 40 -14.97 -2.63 -6.73
N HIS A 41 -15.31 -3.92 -6.76
CA HIS A 41 -16.22 -4.52 -5.80
C HIS A 41 -15.62 -4.46 -4.39
N LYS A 42 -16.48 -4.59 -3.36
CA LYS A 42 -16.08 -4.53 -1.95
C LYS A 42 -14.91 -5.47 -1.65
N GLU A 43 -14.95 -6.67 -2.20
CA GLU A 43 -13.92 -7.70 -2.01
C GLU A 43 -12.58 -7.29 -2.63
N ALA A 44 -12.58 -6.68 -3.82
CA ALA A 44 -11.34 -6.20 -4.44
C ALA A 44 -10.80 -4.96 -3.72
N LEU A 45 -11.66 -4.14 -3.12
CA LEU A 45 -11.29 -2.99 -2.31
C LEU A 45 -10.61 -3.41 -1.00
N GLU A 46 -11.07 -4.50 -0.38
CA GLU A 46 -10.42 -5.13 0.78
C GLU A 46 -8.98 -5.51 0.44
N ASP A 47 -8.79 -6.30 -0.62
CA ASP A 47 -7.46 -6.75 -1.05
C ASP A 47 -6.53 -5.57 -1.34
N ILE A 48 -7.04 -4.52 -2.00
CA ILE A 48 -6.25 -3.32 -2.33
C ILE A 48 -5.81 -2.59 -1.08
N ILE A 49 -6.71 -2.38 -0.12
CA ILE A 49 -6.37 -1.70 1.13
C ILE A 49 -5.31 -2.47 1.90
N PHE A 50 -5.42 -3.81 1.98
CA PHE A 50 -4.41 -4.63 2.63
C PHE A 50 -3.05 -4.54 1.92
N MET A 51 -3.03 -4.61 0.59
CA MET A 51 -1.79 -4.45 -0.18
C MET A 51 -1.18 -3.05 0.00
N GLU A 52 -1.99 -1.99 0.00
CA GLU A 52 -1.49 -0.62 0.21
C GLU A 52 -0.88 -0.45 1.59
N ALA A 53 -1.52 -1.00 2.63
CA ALA A 53 -0.99 -1.02 3.98
C ALA A 53 0.35 -1.78 4.04
N GLU A 54 0.41 -2.99 3.48
CA GLU A 54 1.64 -3.79 3.48
C GLU A 54 2.77 -3.09 2.71
N ILE A 55 2.47 -2.46 1.57
CA ILE A 55 3.44 -1.67 0.80
C ILE A 55 3.94 -0.47 1.64
N ALA A 56 3.05 0.21 2.37
CA ALA A 56 3.41 1.33 3.23
C ALA A 56 4.35 0.90 4.35
N GLU A 57 4.05 -0.20 5.04
CA GLU A 57 4.90 -0.77 6.08
C GLU A 57 6.28 -1.16 5.52
N LEU A 58 6.32 -1.86 4.37
CA LEU A 58 7.57 -2.21 3.71
C LEU A 58 8.39 -0.98 3.33
N ASN A 59 7.75 0.10 2.87
CA ASN A 59 8.43 1.34 2.52
C ASN A 59 9.10 1.97 3.76
N VAL A 60 8.43 1.96 4.92
CA VAL A 60 8.99 2.49 6.17
C VAL A 60 10.26 1.71 6.56
N VAL A 61 10.20 0.38 6.50
CA VAL A 61 11.36 -0.46 6.84
C VAL A 61 12.51 -0.23 5.85
N ILE A 62 12.22 -0.21 4.55
CA ILE A 62 13.22 0.04 3.50
C ILE A 62 13.86 1.43 3.66
N GLU A 63 13.07 2.46 3.97
CA GLU A 63 13.56 3.80 4.22
C GLU A 63 14.49 3.85 5.45
N GLY A 64 14.16 3.09 6.49
CA GLY A 64 15.03 2.87 7.65
C GLY A 64 16.41 2.31 7.26
N HIS A 65 16.43 1.28 6.40
CA HIS A 65 17.69 0.75 5.86
C HIS A 65 18.47 1.81 5.06
N PHE A 66 17.82 2.56 4.17
CA PHE A 66 18.50 3.59 3.38
C PHE A 66 19.07 4.72 4.24
N LYS A 67 18.35 5.16 5.28
CA LYS A 67 18.86 6.15 6.25
C LYS A 67 20.08 5.63 7.00
N THR A 68 20.11 4.33 7.30
CA THR A 68 21.23 3.69 7.98
C THR A 68 22.40 3.47 7.05
N ASP A 69 22.18 3.15 5.77
CA ASP A 69 23.25 2.98 4.77
C ASP A 69 24.04 4.27 4.56
N LEU A 70 23.38 5.43 4.63
CA LEU A 70 24.02 6.75 4.57
C LEU A 70 24.95 7.04 5.74
N LYS A 71 24.75 6.36 6.87
CA LYS A 71 25.57 6.47 8.10
C LYS A 71 26.46 5.24 8.32
N GLY A 72 26.40 4.27 7.41
CA GLY A 72 27.04 2.98 7.53
C GLY A 72 28.52 3.00 7.16
N ASP A 73 29.11 1.83 7.09
CA ASP A 73 30.49 1.66 6.66
C ASP A 73 30.67 1.84 5.14
N MET A 74 31.91 1.71 4.67
CA MET A 74 32.22 1.84 3.25
C MET A 74 31.56 0.76 2.39
N GLU A 75 31.19 -0.40 2.91
CA GLU A 75 30.49 -1.45 2.17
C GLU A 75 29.03 -1.06 1.96
N ASP A 76 28.36 -0.61 3.03
CA ASP A 76 26.98 -0.12 3.01
C ASP A 76 26.81 1.03 2.01
N MET A 77 27.72 2.02 2.06
CA MET A 77 27.70 3.15 1.12
C MET A 77 27.91 2.71 -0.33
N GLN A 78 28.77 1.71 -0.56
CA GLN A 78 29.01 1.17 -1.90
C GLN A 78 27.80 0.41 -2.43
N CYS A 79 27.13 -0.37 -1.58
CA CYS A 79 25.89 -1.05 -1.92
C CYS A 79 24.76 -0.06 -2.21
N ALA A 80 24.66 1.04 -1.46
CA ALA A 80 23.67 2.09 -1.71
C ALA A 80 23.83 2.80 -3.07
N ARG A 81 25.05 2.81 -3.63
CA ARG A 81 25.38 3.52 -4.89
C ARG A 81 25.48 2.62 -6.11
N SER A 82 25.64 1.31 -5.93
CA SER A 82 25.86 0.36 -7.02
C SER A 82 24.97 -0.86 -6.88
N TRP A 83 24.05 -1.04 -7.83
CA TRP A 83 23.21 -2.22 -7.92
C TRP A 83 24.04 -3.51 -8.02
N THR A 84 25.13 -3.51 -8.80
CA THR A 84 25.99 -4.68 -8.95
C THR A 84 26.62 -5.10 -7.62
N LYS A 85 27.12 -4.12 -6.84
CA LYS A 85 27.69 -4.39 -5.50
C LYS A 85 26.61 -4.84 -4.52
N PHE A 86 25.47 -4.17 -4.53
CA PHE A 86 24.33 -4.55 -3.69
C PHE A 86 23.83 -5.97 -4.00
N ALA A 87 23.72 -6.32 -5.28
CA ALA A 87 23.23 -7.63 -5.71
C ALA A 87 24.21 -8.76 -5.36
N ALA A 88 25.52 -8.47 -5.37
CA ALA A 88 26.60 -9.39 -5.04
C ALA A 88 26.97 -9.43 -3.54
N SER A 89 26.52 -8.47 -2.73
CA SER A 89 26.84 -8.44 -1.30
C SER A 89 26.29 -9.67 -0.59
N THR A 90 27.09 -10.25 0.28
CA THR A 90 26.74 -11.41 1.11
C THR A 90 26.42 -11.02 2.54
N SER A 91 26.50 -9.73 2.89
CA SER A 91 26.18 -9.28 4.24
C SER A 91 24.70 -9.51 4.53
N ALA A 92 24.41 -10.01 5.74
CA ALA A 92 23.06 -10.38 6.16
C ALA A 92 22.07 -9.20 6.01
N ARG A 93 22.52 -8.00 6.37
CA ARG A 93 21.74 -6.75 6.25
C ARG A 93 21.39 -6.42 4.81
N GLN A 94 22.33 -6.55 3.87
CA GLN A 94 22.05 -6.24 2.46
C GLN A 94 21.15 -7.31 1.84
N GLN A 95 21.27 -8.58 2.27
CA GLN A 95 20.38 -9.66 1.87
C GLN A 95 18.94 -9.46 2.38
N GLU A 96 18.77 -9.06 3.64
CA GLU A 96 17.47 -8.70 4.20
C GLU A 96 16.82 -7.56 3.42
N LYS A 97 17.55 -6.45 3.21
CA LYS A 97 17.07 -5.32 2.41
C LYS A 97 16.68 -5.73 1.00
N LYS A 98 17.45 -6.62 0.38
CA LYS A 98 17.14 -7.18 -0.95
C LYS A 98 15.84 -8.00 -0.93
N GLY A 99 15.63 -8.83 0.09
CA GLY A 99 14.39 -9.56 0.30
C GLY A 99 13.17 -8.63 0.39
N LEU A 100 13.26 -7.59 1.21
CA LEU A 100 12.19 -6.58 1.35
C LEU A 100 11.89 -5.86 0.02
N LEU A 101 12.93 -5.45 -0.72
CA LEU A 101 12.76 -4.81 -2.02
C LEU A 101 12.11 -5.76 -3.05
N LEU A 102 12.45 -7.04 -3.03
CA LEU A 102 11.84 -8.05 -3.90
C LEU A 102 10.37 -8.30 -3.53
N LYS A 103 10.07 -8.40 -2.23
CA LYS A 103 8.69 -8.52 -1.73
C LYS A 103 7.84 -7.33 -2.17
N ARG A 104 8.34 -6.11 -1.95
CA ARG A 104 7.68 -4.87 -2.41
C ARG A 104 7.45 -4.88 -3.94
N ARG A 105 8.44 -5.32 -4.72
CA ARG A 105 8.29 -5.43 -6.18
C ARG A 105 7.22 -6.45 -6.59
N ALA A 106 7.08 -7.55 -5.87
CA ALA A 106 6.04 -8.53 -6.13
C ALA A 106 4.65 -7.94 -5.85
N LEU A 107 4.45 -7.37 -4.65
CA LEU A 107 3.19 -6.72 -4.27
C LEU A 107 2.80 -5.60 -5.24
N MET A 108 3.75 -4.75 -5.65
CA MET A 108 3.47 -3.71 -6.65
C MET A 108 3.08 -4.25 -8.02
N ARG A 109 3.50 -5.46 -8.40
CA ARG A 109 3.04 -6.09 -9.66
C ARG A 109 1.62 -6.60 -9.51
N GLU A 110 1.30 -7.25 -8.41
CA GLU A 110 -0.05 -7.75 -8.11
C GLU A 110 -1.05 -6.59 -8.00
N TYR A 111 -0.70 -5.55 -7.26
CA TYR A 111 -1.47 -4.30 -7.19
C TYR A 111 -1.76 -3.71 -8.57
N ARG A 112 -0.75 -3.68 -9.47
CA ARG A 112 -0.93 -3.19 -10.84
C ARG A 112 -1.89 -4.06 -11.64
N VAL A 113 -1.81 -5.39 -11.52
CA VAL A 113 -2.71 -6.31 -12.21
C VAL A 113 -4.15 -6.11 -11.74
N LEU A 114 -4.37 -6.00 -10.44
CA LEU A 114 -5.70 -5.75 -9.86
C LEU A 114 -6.23 -4.39 -10.30
N SER A 115 -5.40 -3.35 -10.29
CA SER A 115 -5.74 -2.01 -10.80
C SER A 115 -6.00 -1.91 -12.29
N ALA A 116 -5.52 -2.87 -13.08
CA ALA A 116 -5.77 -2.93 -14.50
C ALA A 116 -7.05 -3.73 -14.81
N HIS A 117 -7.31 -4.82 -14.08
CA HIS A 117 -8.50 -5.66 -14.28
C HIS A 117 -9.80 -4.91 -13.99
N SER A 118 -9.81 -4.03 -12.99
CA SER A 118 -11.02 -3.25 -12.67
C SER A 118 -11.43 -2.31 -13.80
N LYS A 119 -10.48 -1.79 -14.59
CA LYS A 119 -10.78 -0.95 -15.76
C LYS A 119 -11.47 -1.68 -16.90
N GLN A 120 -11.41 -3.02 -16.95
CA GLN A 120 -12.07 -3.81 -18.00
C GLN A 120 -13.53 -4.14 -17.69
N LEU A 121 -13.93 -4.13 -16.41
CA LEU A 121 -15.31 -4.41 -15.98
C LEU A 121 -16.25 -3.21 -16.16
N ASP A 122 -15.71 -1.99 -16.21
CA ASP A 122 -16.49 -0.76 -16.47
C ASP A 122 -16.86 -0.55 -17.96
N CYS A 123 -16.40 -1.42 -18.87
CA CYS A 123 -16.61 -1.32 -20.32
C CYS A 123 -17.58 -2.38 -20.90
N SER A 124 -18.29 -3.14 -20.07
CA SER A 124 -19.30 -4.13 -20.48
C SER A 124 -20.67 -3.77 -19.90
#